data_AF-A0A4S8Z915-F1
#
_entry.id   AF-A0A4S8Z915-F1
#
_cell.length_a   1.000
_cell.length_b   1.000
_cell.length_c   1.000
_cell.angle_alpha   90.00
_cell.angle_beta   90.00
_cell.angle_gamma   90.00
#
_symmetry.space_group_name_H-M   'P 1'
#
loop_
_entity.id
_entity.type
_entity.pdbx_description
1 polymer ?
#
loop_
_entity_poly.entity_id
_entity_poly.type
_entity_poly.pdbx_seq_one_letter_code
_entity_poly.pdbx_strand_id
1 'polypeptide(L)'
;MPPIARSSSSNMSQGPDSMDLVVSRYDESAYSVASYIGPILNMTPLSGLTTRVIIYSTGQDEPEDLRDDLRHHLPFNVDVIVRQRPNVGREGAAFLHHITTGWQDPADHTLFMQAELHYSWSVRRRIQDYLVPNTGFLSLSDVSEYCSS
;
A
#
# COMPACT_ATOMS: atom_id res chain seq x y z
N MET A 1 3.41 51.42 -7.50
CA MET A 1 3.20 49.98 -7.34
C MET A 1 3.75 49.57 -5.97
N PRO A 2 2.93 49.07 -5.04
CA PRO A 2 3.43 48.56 -3.76
C PRO A 2 3.84 47.08 -3.89
N PRO A 3 4.76 46.58 -3.05
CA PRO A 3 5.14 45.18 -3.03
C PRO A 3 4.07 44.34 -2.32
N ILE A 4 3.71 43.20 -2.92
CA ILE A 4 2.80 42.21 -2.34
C ILE A 4 3.59 41.41 -1.29
N ALA A 5 3.22 41.55 -0.02
CA ALA A 5 3.68 40.68 1.05
C ALA A 5 3.16 39.25 0.81
N ARG A 6 4.06 38.26 0.73
CA ARG A 6 3.66 36.86 0.80
C ARG A 6 3.16 36.59 2.21
N SER A 7 1.85 36.39 2.33
CA SER A 7 1.21 35.84 3.52
C SER A 7 1.79 34.45 3.78
N SER A 8 2.55 34.33 4.86
CA SER A 8 2.95 33.04 5.41
C SER A 8 1.71 32.39 6.02
N SER A 9 1.05 31.52 5.26
CA SER A 9 -0.10 30.77 5.75
C SER A 9 0.00 29.32 5.31
N SER A 10 0.33 28.46 6.27
CA SER A 10 -0.31 27.15 6.40
C SER A 10 0.10 26.55 7.74
N ASN A 11 -0.68 26.89 8.78
CA ASN A 11 -1.04 25.83 9.72
C ASN A 11 -1.94 24.89 8.94
N MET A 12 -1.34 23.93 8.24
CA MET A 12 -2.07 22.79 7.69
C MET A 12 -2.58 22.03 8.91
N SER A 13 -3.87 22.15 9.20
CA SER A 13 -4.52 21.18 10.08
C SER A 13 -4.47 19.85 9.34
N GLN A 14 -3.41 19.08 9.59
CA GLN A 14 -3.26 17.74 9.04
C GLN A 14 -4.48 16.94 9.51
N GLY A 15 -5.27 16.42 8.57
CA GLY A 15 -6.10 15.26 8.87
C GLY A 15 -5.20 14.11 9.34
N PRO A 16 -5.76 12.97 9.78
CA PRO A 16 -4.91 11.80 9.99
C PRO A 16 -4.22 11.45 8.67
N ASP A 17 -2.89 11.34 8.70
CA ASP A 17 -2.10 10.90 7.53
C ASP A 17 -2.69 9.58 7.01
N SER A 18 -2.86 9.48 5.70
CA SER A 18 -3.51 8.35 5.04
C SER A 18 -2.50 7.42 4.37
N MET A 19 -2.83 6.13 4.28
CA MET A 19 -1.99 5.15 3.58
C MET A 19 -2.81 4.23 2.69
N ASP A 20 -2.35 4.07 1.45
CA ASP A 20 -2.80 3.00 0.56
C ASP A 20 -1.83 1.82 0.62
N LEU A 21 -2.30 0.68 1.13
CA LEU A 21 -1.61 -0.60 1.02
C LEU A 21 -2.11 -1.33 -0.23
N VAL A 22 -1.36 -1.21 -1.31
CA VAL A 22 -1.72 -1.73 -2.64
C VAL A 22 -1.10 -3.10 -2.85
N VAL A 23 -1.94 -4.11 -3.01
CA VAL A 23 -1.53 -5.51 -3.15
C VAL A 23 -1.89 -6.02 -4.55
N SER A 24 -0.90 -6.51 -5.27
CA SER A 24 -1.13 -7.29 -6.50
C SER A 24 -1.35 -8.76 -6.15
N ARG A 25 -2.51 -9.30 -6.52
CA ARG A 25 -2.91 -10.69 -6.25
C ARG A 25 -3.24 -11.43 -7.54
N TYR A 26 -2.82 -12.69 -7.64
CA TYR A 26 -3.30 -13.64 -8.63
C TYR A 26 -4.46 -14.46 -8.05
N ASP A 27 -4.19 -15.62 -7.46
CA ASP A 27 -5.18 -16.56 -6.92
C ASP A 27 -4.94 -16.91 -5.45
N GLU A 28 -4.05 -16.17 -4.76
CA GLU A 28 -3.70 -16.44 -3.36
C GLU A 28 -4.94 -16.35 -2.46
N SER A 29 -5.10 -17.24 -1.48
CA SER A 29 -6.29 -17.22 -0.62
C SER A 29 -6.33 -15.95 0.24
N ALA A 30 -7.53 -15.53 0.66
CA ALA A 30 -7.70 -14.41 1.60
C ALA A 30 -6.85 -14.58 2.87
N TYR A 31 -6.79 -15.81 3.39
CA TYR A 31 -5.94 -16.17 4.51
C TYR A 31 -4.45 -15.95 4.22
N SER A 32 -3.96 -16.40 3.06
CA SER A 32 -2.56 -16.20 2.66
C SER A 32 -2.23 -14.71 2.62
N VAL A 33 -3.02 -13.91 1.89
CA VAL A 33 -2.83 -12.45 1.79
C VAL A 33 -2.83 -11.81 3.18
N ALA A 34 -3.81 -12.12 4.03
CA ALA A 34 -3.92 -11.58 5.37
C ALA A 34 -2.72 -11.95 6.26
N SER A 35 -2.15 -13.14 6.11
CA SER A 35 -0.95 -13.57 6.85
C SER A 35 0.29 -12.74 6.52
N TYR A 36 0.37 -12.17 5.31
CA TYR A 36 1.44 -11.29 4.88
C TYR A 36 1.21 -9.84 5.28
N ILE A 37 0.00 -9.30 5.06
CA ILE A 37 -0.28 -7.88 5.29
C ILE A 37 -0.64 -7.57 6.75
N GLY A 38 -1.27 -8.49 7.49
CA GLY A 38 -1.66 -8.28 8.88
C GLY A 38 -0.50 -7.84 9.79
N PRO A 39 0.67 -8.51 9.74
CA PRO A 39 1.84 -8.07 10.49
C PRO A 39 2.41 -6.72 10.07
N ILE A 40 2.20 -6.29 8.81
CA ILE A 40 2.60 -4.95 8.35
C ILE A 40 1.66 -3.91 8.96
N LEU A 41 0.35 -4.12 8.86
CA LEU A 41 -0.70 -3.23 9.40
C LEU A 41 -0.55 -2.96 10.90
N ASN A 42 0.04 -3.90 11.64
CA ASN A 42 0.26 -3.79 13.09
C ASN A 42 1.60 -3.13 13.49
N MET A 43 2.37 -2.58 12.55
CA MET A 43 3.66 -1.97 12.85
C MET A 43 3.55 -0.56 13.40
N THR A 44 4.52 -0.19 14.25
CA THR A 44 4.59 1.14 14.85
C THR A 44 4.66 2.29 13.85
N PRO A 45 5.42 2.23 12.73
CA PRO A 45 5.44 3.31 11.74
C PRO A 45 4.11 3.57 11.04
N LEU A 46 3.18 2.59 11.06
CA LEU A 46 1.84 2.73 10.50
C LEU A 46 0.81 3.14 11.57
N SER A 47 1.23 3.21 12.84
CA SER A 47 0.36 3.58 13.95
C SER A 47 -0.06 5.04 13.83
N GLY A 48 -1.35 5.27 13.60
CA GLY A 48 -1.91 6.60 13.37
C GLY A 48 -2.24 6.90 11.91
N LEU A 49 -1.82 6.04 10.97
CA LEU A 49 -2.21 6.15 9.57
C LEU A 49 -3.61 5.57 9.35
N THR A 50 -4.47 6.31 8.66
CA THR A 50 -5.74 5.76 8.16
C THR A 50 -5.44 4.91 6.93
N THR A 51 -5.48 3.58 7.09
CA THR A 51 -5.04 2.65 6.04
C THR A 51 -6.21 2.09 5.22
N ARG A 52 -6.09 2.19 3.89
CA ARG A 52 -6.93 1.50 2.90
C ARG A 52 -6.12 0.35 2.30
N VAL A 53 -6.62 -0.88 2.42
CA VAL A 53 -6.08 -2.05 1.74
C VAL A 53 -6.75 -2.19 0.39
N ILE A 54 -5.98 -2.06 -0.69
CA ILE A 54 -6.47 -2.11 -2.06
C ILE A 54 -5.87 -3.33 -2.74
N ILE A 55 -6.68 -4.35 -2.96
CA ILE A 55 -6.30 -5.57 -3.66
C ILE A 55 -6.66 -5.45 -5.13
N TYR A 56 -5.66 -5.52 -5.99
CA TYR A 56 -5.85 -5.72 -7.42
C TYR A 56 -5.74 -7.21 -7.74
N SER A 57 -6.88 -7.84 -7.97
CA SER A 57 -6.99 -9.28 -8.24
C SER A 57 -6.99 -9.57 -9.73
N THR A 58 -6.31 -10.64 -10.12
CA THR A 58 -6.34 -11.21 -11.48
C THR A 58 -6.86 -12.65 -11.51
N GLY A 59 -7.26 -13.17 -10.33
CA GLY A 59 -7.86 -14.49 -10.13
C GLY A 59 -9.28 -14.58 -10.68
N GLN A 60 -9.98 -15.69 -10.42
CA GLN A 60 -11.31 -15.94 -10.98
C GLN A 60 -12.45 -15.79 -9.96
N ASP A 61 -12.12 -15.58 -8.70
CA ASP A 61 -13.07 -15.37 -7.60
C ASP A 61 -13.76 -14.00 -7.69
N GLU A 62 -15.00 -13.96 -7.19
CA GLU A 62 -15.79 -12.74 -7.15
C GLU A 62 -15.16 -11.72 -6.18
N PRO A 63 -14.98 -10.44 -6.57
CA PRO A 63 -14.32 -9.43 -5.72
C PRO A 63 -14.96 -9.24 -4.36
N GLU A 64 -16.28 -9.39 -4.27
CA GLU A 64 -17.04 -9.21 -3.03
C GLU A 64 -16.79 -10.35 -2.04
N ASP A 65 -16.73 -11.59 -2.53
CA ASP A 65 -16.41 -12.77 -1.71
C ASP A 65 -15.00 -12.66 -1.14
N LEU A 66 -14.01 -12.34 -1.99
CA LEU A 66 -12.62 -12.15 -1.54
C LEU A 66 -12.50 -11.02 -0.52
N ARG A 67 -13.22 -9.91 -0.73
CA ARG A 67 -13.24 -8.77 0.19
C ARG A 67 -13.77 -9.19 1.56
N ASP A 68 -14.89 -9.92 1.56
CA ASP A 68 -15.55 -10.32 2.79
C ASP A 68 -14.70 -11.35 3.55
N ASP A 69 -14.07 -12.31 2.87
CA ASP A 69 -13.11 -13.23 3.47
C ASP A 69 -11.89 -12.50 4.06
N LEU A 70 -11.32 -11.52 3.36
CA LEU A 70 -10.21 -10.71 3.87
C LEU A 70 -10.59 -9.95 5.15
N ARG A 71 -11.79 -9.38 5.21
CA ARG A 71 -12.27 -8.67 6.40
C ARG A 71 -12.39 -9.57 7.63
N HIS A 72 -12.60 -10.88 7.47
CA HIS A 72 -12.60 -11.83 8.59
C HIS A 72 -11.19 -12.09 9.15
N HIS A 73 -10.14 -11.84 8.36
CA HIS A 73 -8.75 -12.12 8.74
C HIS A 73 -7.94 -10.87 9.10
N LEU A 74 -8.45 -9.67 8.78
CA LEU A 74 -7.79 -8.40 9.02
C LEU A 74 -8.38 -7.65 10.24
N PRO A 75 -7.64 -6.67 10.81
CA PRO A 75 -8.18 -5.83 11.86
C PRO A 75 -9.45 -5.09 11.43
N PHE A 76 -10.44 -4.97 12.34
CA PHE A 76 -11.77 -4.39 12.07
C PHE A 76 -11.76 -2.93 11.57
N ASN A 77 -10.67 -2.20 11.77
CA ASN A 77 -10.54 -0.78 11.46
C ASN A 77 -9.83 -0.50 10.13
N VAL A 78 -9.74 -1.49 9.24
CA VAL A 78 -9.10 -1.36 7.94
C VAL A 78 -10.15 -1.41 6.83
N ASP A 79 -10.14 -0.41 5.95
CA ASP A 79 -10.97 -0.47 4.75
C ASP A 79 -10.34 -1.42 3.73
N VAL A 80 -11.16 -2.29 3.14
CA VAL A 80 -10.70 -3.31 2.19
C VAL A 80 -11.47 -3.13 0.90
N ILE A 81 -10.73 -2.85 -0.17
CA ILE A 81 -11.24 -2.64 -1.52
C ILE A 81 -10.61 -3.71 -2.41
N VAL A 82 -11.44 -4.50 -3.08
CA VAL A 82 -10.99 -5.49 -4.07
C VAL A 82 -11.42 -5.02 -5.45
N ARG A 83 -10.47 -5.00 -6.39
CA ARG A 83 -10.68 -4.59 -7.78
C ARG A 83 -10.19 -5.67 -8.72
N GLN A 84 -11.08 -6.14 -9.58
CA GLN A 84 -10.72 -7.11 -10.61
C GLN A 84 -9.95 -6.45 -11.74
N ARG A 85 -8.95 -7.14 -12.28
CA ARG A 85 -8.16 -6.72 -13.44
C ARG A 85 -7.90 -7.89 -14.40
N PRO A 86 -7.70 -7.63 -15.70
CA PRO A 86 -7.16 -8.63 -16.61
C PRO A 86 -5.77 -9.11 -16.17
N ASN A 87 -5.49 -10.40 -16.35
CA ASN A 87 -4.19 -11.00 -16.03
C ASN A 87 -3.12 -10.62 -17.07
N VAL A 88 -2.67 -9.36 -17.03
CA VAL A 88 -1.65 -8.79 -17.94
C VAL A 88 -0.66 -7.95 -17.14
N GLY A 89 0.64 -8.19 -17.34
CA GLY A 89 1.73 -7.37 -16.83
C GLY A 89 2.05 -7.51 -15.33
N ARG A 90 1.45 -8.50 -14.65
CA ARG A 90 1.70 -8.88 -13.25
C ARG A 90 1.67 -7.68 -12.28
N GLU A 91 2.52 -7.68 -11.24
CA GLU A 91 2.57 -6.66 -10.20
C GLU A 91 2.83 -5.25 -10.73
N GLY A 92 3.74 -5.08 -11.69
CA GLY A 92 4.05 -3.77 -12.26
C GLY A 92 2.83 -3.12 -12.91
N ALA A 93 2.00 -3.91 -13.60
CA ALA A 93 0.77 -3.40 -14.18
C ALA A 93 -0.29 -3.05 -13.12
N ALA A 94 -0.34 -3.76 -11.99
CA ALA A 94 -1.23 -3.41 -10.87
C ALA A 94 -0.85 -2.06 -10.26
N PHE A 95 0.44 -1.85 -10.01
CA PHE A 95 0.94 -0.62 -9.39
C PHE A 95 0.76 0.57 -10.33
N LEU A 96 1.09 0.42 -11.63
CA LEU A 96 0.85 1.47 -12.61
C LEU A 96 -0.64 1.79 -12.78
N HIS A 97 -1.50 0.78 -12.75
CA HIS A 97 -2.94 0.98 -12.80
C HIS A 97 -3.45 1.77 -11.59
N HIS A 98 -2.97 1.46 -10.38
CA HIS A 98 -3.29 2.26 -9.19
C HIS A 98 -2.90 3.73 -9.36
N ILE A 99 -1.66 3.99 -9.77
CA ILE A 99 -1.13 5.35 -9.96
C ILE A 99 -1.96 6.14 -10.99
N THR A 100 -2.31 5.50 -12.10
CA THR A 100 -2.97 6.19 -13.24
C THR A 100 -4.48 6.34 -13.07
N THR A 101 -5.13 5.49 -12.26
CA THR A 101 -6.59 5.53 -12.05
C THR A 101 -7.00 6.11 -10.70
N GLY A 102 -6.09 6.16 -9.72
CA GLY A 102 -6.33 6.70 -8.38
C GLY A 102 -5.85 8.14 -8.18
N TRP A 103 -5.43 8.83 -9.23
CA TRP A 103 -4.78 10.14 -9.15
C TRP A 103 -5.64 11.24 -8.50
N GLN A 104 -6.96 11.08 -8.49
CA GLN A 104 -7.88 12.06 -7.94
C GLN A 104 -8.01 12.01 -6.41
N ASP A 105 -7.56 10.93 -5.78
CA ASP A 105 -7.65 10.73 -4.32
C ASP A 105 -6.43 9.94 -3.79
N PRO A 106 -5.21 10.49 -3.94
CA PRO A 106 -4.00 9.83 -3.48
C PRO A 106 -3.92 9.87 -1.95
N ALA A 107 -3.53 8.74 -1.35
CA ALA A 107 -3.10 8.73 0.05
C ALA A 107 -1.75 9.45 0.23
N ASP A 108 -1.47 9.92 1.45
CA ASP A 108 -0.20 10.58 1.79
C ASP A 108 1.00 9.63 1.65
N HIS A 109 0.76 8.34 1.94
CA HIS A 109 1.71 7.26 1.69
C HIS A 109 1.08 6.15 0.84
N THR A 110 1.88 5.55 -0.03
CA THR A 110 1.48 4.36 -0.79
C THR A 110 2.54 3.28 -0.66
N LEU A 111 2.12 2.10 -0.25
CA LEU A 111 2.94 0.90 -0.14
C LEU A 111 2.50 -0.12 -1.19
N PHE A 112 3.38 -0.43 -2.14
CA PHE A 112 3.14 -1.44 -3.18
C PHE A 112 3.77 -2.78 -2.81
N MET A 113 3.00 -3.86 -2.92
CA MET A 113 3.51 -5.21 -2.68
C MET A 113 2.76 -6.30 -3.47
N GLN A 114 3.40 -7.46 -3.60
CA GLN A 114 2.74 -8.70 -4.03
C GLN A 114 2.00 -9.34 -2.85
N ALA A 115 0.98 -10.15 -3.15
CA ALA A 115 0.18 -10.88 -2.17
C ALA A 115 1.04 -11.79 -1.26
N GLU A 116 2.04 -12.47 -1.83
CA GLU A 116 3.01 -13.27 -1.09
C GLU A 116 4.42 -12.68 -1.23
N LEU A 117 4.98 -12.23 -0.10
CA LEU A 117 6.34 -11.68 -0.08
C LEU A 117 7.37 -12.79 0.09
N HIS A 118 8.30 -12.90 -0.87
CA HIS A 118 9.43 -13.83 -0.79
C HIS A 118 10.28 -13.62 0.49
N TYR A 119 10.58 -12.36 0.84
CA TYR A 119 11.40 -12.00 2.01
C TYR A 119 10.67 -11.08 2.98
N SER A 120 9.51 -11.53 3.48
CA SER A 120 8.66 -10.74 4.36
C SER A 120 9.42 -10.12 5.54
N TRP A 121 10.34 -10.85 6.18
CA TRP A 121 11.16 -10.30 7.28
C TRP A 121 11.99 -9.07 6.88
N SER A 122 12.62 -9.08 5.70
CA SER A 122 13.44 -7.97 5.21
C SER A 122 12.59 -6.73 4.96
N VAL A 123 11.42 -6.92 4.32
CA VAL A 123 10.42 -5.88 4.09
C VAL A 123 10.00 -5.26 5.42
N ARG A 124 9.62 -6.10 6.39
CA ARG A 124 9.16 -5.65 7.71
C ARG A 124 10.23 -4.82 8.43
N ARG A 125 11.48 -5.27 8.39
CA ARG A 125 12.60 -4.53 8.98
C ARG A 125 12.81 -3.18 8.30
N ARG A 126 12.75 -3.11 6.98
CA ARG A 126 12.89 -1.84 6.25
C ARG A 126 11.78 -0.85 6.57
N ILE A 127 10.53 -1.30 6.66
CA ILE A 127 9.41 -0.46 7.10
C ILE A 127 9.69 0.06 8.51
N GLN A 128 10.08 -0.83 9.43
CA GLN A 128 10.35 -0.48 10.82
C GLN A 128 11.49 0.54 10.98
N ASP A 129 12.55 0.42 10.19
CA ASP A 129 13.77 1.20 10.34
C ASP A 129 13.73 2.53 9.55
N TYR A 130 12.96 2.60 8.46
CA TYR A 130 13.06 3.71 7.48
C TYR A 130 11.74 4.38 7.07
N LEU A 131 10.57 3.84 7.43
CA LEU A 131 9.31 4.54 7.17
C LEU A 131 9.08 5.59 8.27
N VAL A 132 9.08 6.85 7.86
CA VAL A 132 8.81 8.03 8.71
C VAL A 132 7.87 8.97 7.97
N PRO A 133 7.24 9.95 8.64
CA PRO A 133 6.24 10.82 8.00
C PRO A 133 6.73 11.56 6.74
N ASN A 134 8.03 11.86 6.63
CA ASN A 134 8.61 12.56 5.47
C ASN A 134 9.38 11.62 4.52
N THR A 135 9.07 10.32 4.51
CA THR A 135 9.70 9.37 3.58
C THR A 135 9.25 9.67 2.15
N GLY A 136 10.18 10.10 1.30
CA GLY A 136 9.91 10.34 -0.13
C GLY A 136 9.78 9.05 -0.94
N PHE A 137 10.76 8.15 -0.82
CA PHE A 137 10.74 6.83 -1.46
C PHE A 137 11.52 5.83 -0.61
N LEU A 138 10.94 4.64 -0.42
CA LEU A 138 11.58 3.53 0.26
C LEU A 138 11.47 2.27 -0.59
N SER A 139 12.61 1.81 -1.11
CA SER A 139 12.66 0.52 -1.79
C SER A 139 12.55 -0.60 -0.76
N LEU A 140 11.66 -1.56 -1.00
CA LEU A 140 11.47 -2.76 -0.19
C LEU A 140 12.02 -4.02 -0.87
N SER A 141 12.60 -3.87 -2.07
CA SER A 141 13.25 -4.95 -2.80
C SER A 141 14.48 -5.45 -2.05
N ASP A 142 14.74 -6.75 -2.18
CA ASP A 142 15.99 -7.33 -1.72
C ASP A 142 17.18 -6.76 -2.52
N VAL A 143 18.31 -6.59 -1.85
CA VAL A 143 19.54 -6.01 -2.42
C VAL A 143 20.56 -7.09 -2.84
N SER A 144 20.13 -8.34 -2.90
CA SER A 144 20.99 -9.51 -3.12
C SER A 144 21.47 -9.68 -4.57
N GLU A 145 20.75 -9.14 -5.56
CA GLU A 145 21.09 -9.30 -6.98
C GLU A 145 21.47 -7.94 -7.59
N TYR A 146 22.76 -7.75 -7.84
CA TYR A 146 23.27 -6.65 -8.66
C TYR A 146 23.88 -7.21 -9.94
N CYS A 147 23.64 -6.52 -11.06
CA CYS A 147 24.39 -6.80 -12.27
C CYS A 147 25.85 -6.38 -12.03
N SER A 148 26.79 -7.33 -12.07
CA SER A 148 28.20 -7.00 -12.18
C SER A 148 28.43 -6.28 -13.51
N SER A 149 28.88 -5.02 -13.43
CA SER A 149 29.29 -4.20 -14.58
C SER A 149 30.38 -4.86 -15.40
#